data_AF-A0A5K1F5A8-F1
#
_entry.id   AF-A0A5K1F5A8-F1
#
_cell.length_a   1.000
_cell.length_b   1.000
_cell.length_c   1.000
_cell.angle_alpha   90.00
_cell.angle_beta   90.00
_cell.angle_gamma   90.00
#
_symmetry.space_group_name_H-M   'P 1'
#
loop_
_entity.id
_entity.type
_entity.pdbx_description
1 polymer ?
#
loop_
_entity_poly.entity_id
_entity_poly.type
_entity_poly.pdbx_seq_one_letter_code
_entity_poly.pdbx_strand_id
1 'polypeptide(L)' 'AQKLARIRENSNFFRSELQKMGFEVLGDNDSPVMPIMLYNPAKIPAFSRECLKQN' A
#
# COMPACT_ATOMS: atom_id res chain seq x y z
N ALA A 1 18.85 2.32 14.28
CA ALA A 1 19.05 2.80 12.89
C ALA A 1 18.51 1.83 11.84
N GLN A 2 18.97 0.57 11.80
CA GLN A 2 18.64 -0.37 10.71
C GLN A 2 17.14 -0.67 10.53
N LYS A 3 16.36 -0.78 11.61
CA LYS A 3 14.90 -1.01 11.53
C LYS A 3 14.17 0.09 10.77
N LEU A 4 14.51 1.37 11.04
CA LEU A 4 13.87 2.51 10.38
C LEU A 4 14.25 2.58 8.89
N ALA A 5 15.51 2.31 8.56
CA ALA A 5 15.97 2.23 7.17
C ALA A 5 15.21 1.15 6.39
N ARG A 6 15.07 -0.06 6.97
CA ARG A 6 14.30 -1.15 6.34
C ARG A 6 12.83 -0.80 6.17
N ILE A 7 12.20 -0.14 7.14
CA ILE A 7 10.81 0.31 6.99
C ILE A 7 10.70 1.27 5.81
N ARG A 8 11.56 2.30 5.76
CA ARG A 8 11.61 3.28 4.66
C ARG A 8 11.75 2.59 3.29
N GLU A 9 12.74 1.71 3.15
CA GLU A 9 13.03 0.99 1.90
C GLU A 9 11.87 0.09 1.48
N ASN A 10 11.34 -0.73 2.41
CA ASN A 10 10.21 -1.62 2.13
C ASN A 10 8.94 -0.84 1.77
N SER A 11 8.67 0.26 2.46
CA SER A 11 7.53 1.12 2.17
C SER A 11 7.65 1.73 0.77
N ASN A 12 8.82 2.24 0.39
CA ASN A 12 9.00 2.79 -0.96
C ASN A 12 8.93 1.72 -2.05
N PHE A 13 9.46 0.52 -1.79
CA PHE A 13 9.30 -0.62 -2.71
C PHE A 13 7.82 -0.94 -2.93
N PHE A 14 7.07 -1.19 -1.86
CA PHE A 14 5.66 -1.53 -1.95
C PHE A 14 4.83 -0.42 -2.61
N ARG A 15 5.14 0.85 -2.34
CA ARG A 15 4.52 2.00 -3.02
C ARG A 15 4.70 1.91 -4.52
N SER A 16 5.94 1.70 -4.97
CA SER A 16 6.26 1.69 -6.39
C SER A 16 5.57 0.55 -7.12
N GLU A 17 5.42 -0.62 -6.48
CA GLU A 17 4.69 -1.75 -7.07
C GLU A 17 3.19 -1.48 -7.16
N LEU A 18 2.57 -0.90 -6.12
CA LEU A 18 1.16 -0.48 -6.18
C LEU A 18 0.90 0.54 -7.30
N GLN A 19 1.80 1.52 -7.47
CA GLN A 19 1.70 2.51 -8.54
C GLN A 19 1.88 1.87 -9.93
N LYS A 20 2.82 0.93 -10.09
CA LYS A 20 2.99 0.16 -11.34
C LYS A 20 1.76 -0.68 -11.69
N MET A 21 1.05 -1.19 -10.67
CA MET A 21 -0.22 -1.90 -10.85
C MET A 21 -1.39 -0.97 -11.21
N GLY A 22 -1.19 0.35 -11.22
CA GLY A 22 -2.19 1.34 -11.60
C GLY A 22 -3.07 1.84 -10.45
N PHE A 23 -2.72 1.55 -9.19
CA PHE A 23 -3.42 2.15 -8.05
C PHE A 23 -2.99 3.60 -7.88
N GLU A 24 -3.97 4.46 -7.55
CA GLU A 24 -3.67 5.78 -7.01
C GLU A 24 -3.34 5.64 -5.52
N VAL A 25 -2.06 5.86 -5.20
CA VAL A 25 -1.52 5.77 -3.85
C VAL A 25 -1.34 7.19 -3.31
N LEU A 26 -1.99 7.49 -2.19
CA LEU A 26 -1.94 8.80 -1.55
C LEU A 26 -0.78 8.91 -0.56
N GLY A 27 -0.37 10.15 -0.27
CA GLY A 27 0.67 10.49 0.70
C GLY A 27 2.10 10.42 0.17
N ASP A 28 3.06 10.77 1.03
CA ASP A 28 4.44 11.04 0.62
C ASP A 28 5.36 9.83 0.67
N ASN A 29 6.41 9.87 -0.16
CA ASN A 29 7.55 8.94 -0.07
C ASN A 29 8.05 8.83 1.38
N ASP A 30 8.51 7.64 1.76
CA ASP A 30 8.97 7.28 3.11
C ASP A 30 7.89 7.11 4.18
N SER A 31 6.62 7.45 3.89
CA SER A 31 5.49 7.06 4.74
C SER A 31 5.30 5.54 4.72
N PRO A 32 5.19 4.88 5.89
CA PRO A 32 4.86 3.46 5.98
C PRO A 32 3.36 3.17 5.83
N VAL A 33 2.52 4.21 5.80
CA VAL A 33 1.07 4.09 5.59
C VAL A 33 0.74 4.56 4.18
N MET A 34 0.00 3.73 3.45
CA MET A 34 -0.37 3.96 2.05
C MET A 34 -1.86 3.77 1.81
N PRO A 35 -2.65 4.85 1.85
CA PRO A 35 -4.03 4.81 1.38
C PRO A 35 -4.06 4.61 -0.13
N ILE A 36 -4.92 3.70 -0.60
CA ILE A 36 -5.17 3.48 -2.03
C ILE A 36 -6.64 3.76 -2.37
N MET A 37 -6.86 4.33 -3.55
CA MET A 37 -8.21 4.58 -4.05
C MET A 37 -8.68 3.40 -4.90
N LEU A 38 -9.77 2.73 -4.47
CA LEU A 38 -10.39 1.64 -5.23
C LEU A 38 -11.54 2.10 -6.14
N TYR A 39 -12.02 3.33 -5.96
CA TYR A 39 -13.10 3.97 -6.74
C TYR A 39 -14.43 3.21 -6.83
N ASN A 40 -14.55 2.06 -6.16
CA ASN A 40 -15.75 1.24 -6.11
C ASN A 40 -16.02 0.85 -4.64
N PRO A 41 -16.87 1.61 -3.93
CA PRO A 41 -17.18 1.37 -2.53
C PRO A 41 -17.66 -0.06 -2.24
N ALA A 42 -18.43 -0.66 -3.15
CA ALA A 42 -18.96 -2.01 -2.99
C ALA A 42 -17.85 -3.09 -3.03
N LYS A 43 -16.69 -2.80 -3.65
CA LYS A 43 -15.55 -3.72 -3.71
C LYS A 43 -14.59 -3.61 -2.52
N ILE A 44 -14.62 -2.51 -1.75
CA ILE A 44 -13.72 -2.27 -0.62
C ILE A 44 -13.74 -3.44 0.40
N PRO A 45 -14.91 -3.94 0.85
CA PRO A 45 -14.93 -5.03 1.82
C PRO A 45 -14.37 -6.33 1.26
N ALA A 46 -14.62 -6.62 -0.01
CA ALA A 46 -14.10 -7.83 -0.66
C ALA A 46 -12.57 -7.77 -0.81
N PHE A 47 -12.04 -6.63 -1.23
CA PHE A 47 -10.60 -6.38 -1.32
C PHE A 47 -9.93 -6.54 0.06
N SER A 48 -10.49 -5.89 1.09
CA SER A 48 -9.99 -5.99 2.47
C SER A 48 -9.94 -7.44 2.98
N ARG A 49 -10.98 -8.23 2.72
CA ARG A 49 -11.01 -9.66 3.11
C ARG A 49 -9.98 -10.50 2.37
N GLU A 50 -9.76 -10.27 1.07
CA GLU A 50 -8.73 -11.00 0.33
C GLU A 50 -7.33 -10.64 0.83
N CYS A 51 -7.05 -9.38 1.12
CA CYS A 51 -5.79 -8.98 1.76
C CYS A 51 -5.58 -9.68 3.09
N LEU A 52 -6.61 -9.76 3.94
CA LEU A 52 -6.51 -10.46 5.23
C LEU A 52 -6.26 -11.96 5.07
N LYS A 53 -6.82 -12.59 4.04
CA LYS A 53 -6.63 -14.02 3.75
C LYS A 53 -5.20 -14.37 3.31
N GLN A 54 -4.49 -13.42 2.73
CA GLN A 54 -3.13 -13.60 2.18
C GLN A 54 -2.02 -13.08 3.14
N ASN A 55 -2.39 -12.64 4.34
CA ASN A 55 -1.44 -12.27 5.41
C ASN A 55 -0.92 -13.51 6.14
#